data_AF-A0A7Z0Q2D6-F1
#
_entry.id   AF-A0A7Z0Q2D6-F1
#
_cell.length_a   1.000
_cell.length_b   1.000
_cell.length_c   1.000
_cell.angle_alpha   90.00
_cell.angle_beta   90.00
_cell.angle_gamma   90.00
#
_symmetry.space_group_name_H-M   'P 1'
#
loop_
_entity.id
_entity.type
_entity.pdbx_description
1 polymer ?
#
loop_
_entity_poly.entity_id
_entity_poly.type
_entity_poly.pdbx_seq_one_letter_code
_entity_poly.pdbx_strand_id
1 'polypeptide(L)' 'FAAQGDPGYRCTAVMLGESGLALALDGERLPDVAGVLTPATAMADALTGRLRAAGFTLTTAPVGA' A
#
# COMPACT_ATOMS: atom_id res chain seq x y z
N PHE A 1 -5.64 -1.94 11.16
CA PHE A 1 -5.84 -1.73 9.71
C PHE A 1 -7.33 -1.53 9.46
N ALA A 2 -7.75 -0.40 8.90
CA ALA A 2 -9.16 -0.10 8.63
C ALA A 2 -9.30 0.73 7.33
N ALA A 3 -10.44 0.62 6.66
CA ALA A 3 -10.75 1.35 5.43
C ALA A 3 -12.26 1.54 5.26
N GLN A 4 -12.66 2.52 4.44
CA GLN A 4 -14.07 2.81 4.16
C GLN A 4 -14.61 1.93 3.02
N GLY A 5 -15.69 1.20 3.28
CA GLY A 5 -16.32 0.31 2.29
C GLY A 5 -16.51 -1.11 2.82
N ASP A 6 -17.02 -1.99 1.96
CA ASP A 6 -17.08 -3.40 2.30
C ASP A 6 -15.65 -3.98 2.33
N PRO A 7 -15.31 -4.81 3.34
CA PRO A 7 -13.97 -5.36 3.47
C PRO A 7 -13.60 -6.33 2.33
N GLY A 8 -14.59 -7.02 1.75
CA GLY A 8 -14.36 -8.13 0.83
C GLY A 8 -13.98 -7.70 -0.59
N TYR A 9 -14.54 -6.60 -1.06
CA TYR A 9 -14.42 -6.17 -2.45
C TYR A 9 -13.85 -4.76 -2.55
N ARG A 10 -14.50 -3.75 -1.96
CA ARG A 10 -14.09 -2.34 -2.16
C ARG A 10 -12.70 -2.06 -1.61
N CYS A 11 -12.38 -2.55 -0.41
CA CYS A 11 -11.05 -2.34 0.16
C CYS A 11 -9.96 -3.02 -0.67
N THR A 12 -10.17 -4.27 -1.07
CA THR A 12 -9.22 -5.04 -1.89
C THR A 12 -9.01 -4.42 -3.27
N ALA A 13 -10.09 -3.96 -3.92
CA ALA A 13 -10.01 -3.29 -5.22
C ALA A 13 -9.18 -2.00 -5.14
N VAL A 14 -9.35 -1.21 -4.06
CA VAL A 14 -8.53 -0.01 -3.83
C VAL A 14 -7.07 -0.39 -3.59
N MET A 15 -6.78 -1.42 -2.79
CA MET A 15 -5.39 -1.87 -2.59
C MET A 15 -4.72 -2.25 -3.90
N LEU A 16 -5.42 -2.98 -4.77
CA LEU A 16 -4.89 -3.39 -6.07
C LEU A 16 -4.67 -2.19 -6.99
N GLY A 17 -5.64 -1.27 -7.05
CA GLY A 17 -5.55 -0.04 -7.84
C GLY A 17 -4.38 0.85 -7.42
N GLU A 18 -4.25 1.13 -6.12
CA GLU A 18 -3.16 1.96 -5.59
C GLU A 18 -1.79 1.29 -5.74
N SER A 19 -1.73 -0.05 -5.72
CA SER A 19 -0.50 -0.79 -6.03
C SER A 19 -0.08 -0.58 -7.49
N GLY A 20 -1.02 -0.66 -8.43
CA GLY A 20 -0.74 -0.38 -9.84
C GLY A 20 -0.29 1.06 -10.07
N LEU A 21 -0.94 2.03 -9.43
CA LEU A 21 -0.58 3.44 -9.52
C LEU A 21 0.78 3.74 -8.90
N ALA A 22 1.14 3.10 -7.78
CA ALA A 22 2.47 3.23 -7.19
C ALA A 22 3.56 2.78 -8.16
N LEU A 23 3.40 1.60 -8.78
CA LEU A 23 4.37 1.08 -9.75
C LEU A 23 4.48 1.96 -11.01
N ALA A 24 3.37 2.52 -11.47
CA ALA A 24 3.35 3.31 -12.70
C ALA A 24 3.84 4.76 -12.53
N LEU A 25 3.62 5.37 -11.36
CA LEU A 25 3.77 6.82 -11.18
C LEU A 25 4.81 7.23 -10.15
N ASP A 26 5.23 6.35 -9.25
CA ASP A 26 6.12 6.69 -8.13
C ASP A 26 7.56 6.20 -8.34
N GLY A 27 8.01 5.98 -9.59
CA GLY A 27 9.29 5.35 -9.93
C GLY A 27 10.53 5.90 -9.20
N GLU A 28 10.65 7.23 -9.06
CA GLU A 28 11.75 7.89 -8.32
C GLU A 28 11.81 7.52 -6.82
N ARG A 29 10.73 6.96 -6.28
CA ARG A 29 10.58 6.56 -4.88
C ARG A 29 10.65 5.04 -4.70
N LEU A 30 10.74 4.27 -5.80
CA LEU A 30 10.81 2.82 -5.75
C LEU A 30 12.27 2.36 -5.65
N PRO A 31 12.55 1.24 -4.97
CA PRO A 31 13.90 0.69 -4.93
C PRO A 31 14.29 0.12 -6.30
N ASP A 32 15.58 0.16 -6.65
CA ASP A 32 16.13 -0.40 -7.89
C ASP A 32 16.26 -1.93 -7.80
N VAL A 33 15.11 -2.62 -7.80
CA VAL A 33 14.99 -4.08 -7.67
C VAL A 33 13.89 -4.61 -8.59
N ALA A 34 14.06 -5.84 -9.07
CA ALA A 34 13.10 -6.49 -9.96
C ALA A 34 12.89 -7.97 -9.59
N GLY A 35 11.75 -8.53 -10.03
CA GLY A 35 11.39 -9.94 -9.82
C GLY A 35 10.00 -10.10 -9.22
N VAL A 36 9.73 -11.27 -8.63
CA VAL A 36 8.50 -11.52 -7.87
C VAL A 36 8.72 -11.04 -6.44
N LEU A 37 8.23 -9.84 -6.16
CA LEU A 37 8.47 -9.15 -4.90
C LEU A 37 7.19 -9.06 -4.08
N THR A 38 7.34 -8.98 -2.76
CA THR A 38 6.22 -8.60 -1.90
C THR A 38 5.93 -7.09 -2.05
N PRO A 39 4.69 -6.63 -1.85
CA PRO A 39 4.37 -5.20 -1.91
C PRO A 39 5.21 -4.33 -0.97
N ALA A 40 5.57 -4.86 0.21
CA ALA A 40 6.42 -4.17 1.16
C ALA A 40 7.83 -3.95 0.60
N THR A 41 8.39 -4.92 -0.12
CA THR A 41 9.70 -4.79 -0.77
C THR A 41 9.65 -3.88 -2.00
N ALA A 42 8.58 -3.97 -2.80
CA ALA A 42 8.49 -3.25 -4.07
C ALA A 42 8.10 -1.77 -3.94
N MET A 43 7.24 -1.43 -2.97
CA MET A 43 6.58 -0.11 -2.92
C MET A 43 6.64 0.59 -1.56
N ALA A 44 6.74 -0.15 -0.45
CA ALA A 44 6.85 0.37 0.91
C ALA A 44 6.03 1.67 1.18
N ASP A 45 6.73 2.80 1.34
CA ASP A 45 6.15 4.11 1.65
C ASP A 45 5.34 4.72 0.49
N ALA A 46 5.65 4.38 -0.77
CA ALA A 46 4.86 4.80 -1.92
C ALA A 46 3.44 4.28 -1.84
N LEU A 47 3.28 2.98 -1.61
CA LEU A 47 1.97 2.35 -1.46
C LEU A 47 1.27 2.81 -0.16
N THR A 48 2.01 2.88 0.96
CA THR A 48 1.45 3.30 2.25
C THR A 48 0.89 4.72 2.19
N GLY A 49 1.59 5.65 1.53
CA GLY A 49 1.13 7.03 1.32
C GLY A 49 -0.15 7.10 0.49
N ARG A 50 -0.21 6.34 -0.61
CA ARG A 50 -1.38 6.23 -1.47
C ARG A 50 -2.60 5.67 -0.74
N LEU A 51 -2.44 4.57 -0.01
CA LEU A 51 -3.53 3.97 0.76
C LEU A 51 -4.09 4.94 1.80
N ARG A 52 -3.24 5.67 2.52
CA ARG A 52 -3.68 6.72 3.44
C ARG A 52 -4.47 7.81 2.73
N ALA A 53 -4.00 8.28 1.58
CA ALA A 53 -4.72 9.26 0.75
C ALA A 53 -6.08 8.71 0.25
N ALA A 54 -6.17 7.41 0.00
CA ALA A 54 -7.41 6.71 -0.35
C ALA A 54 -8.32 6.38 0.86
N GLY A 55 -8.00 6.89 2.06
CA GLY A 55 -8.85 6.75 3.25
C GLY A 55 -8.58 5.50 4.10
N PHE A 56 -7.43 4.83 3.91
CA PHE A 56 -7.00 3.74 4.79
C PHE A 56 -6.34 4.27 6.06
N THR A 57 -6.70 3.68 7.19
CA THR A 57 -6.05 3.91 8.49
C THR A 57 -5.07 2.78 8.79
N LEU A 58 -3.79 3.15 8.84
CA LEU A 58 -2.66 2.26 9.12
C LEU A 58 -2.01 2.68 10.45
N THR A 59 -2.20 1.85 11.48
CA THR A 59 -1.63 2.06 12.82
C THR A 59 -0.69 0.91 13.18
N THR A 60 0.34 1.22 13.96
CA THR A 60 1.30 0.25 14.51
C THR A 60 1.48 0.53 15.99
N ALA A 61 1.83 -0.51 16.75
CA ALA A 61 2.19 -0.41 18.16
C ALA A 61 3.43 -1.26 18.43
N PRO A 62 4.28 -0.88 19.40
CA PRO A 62 5.38 -1.73 19.84
C PRO A 62 4.85 -3.09 20.31
N VAL A 63 5.54 -4.16 19.95
CA VAL A 63 5.23 -5.49 20.49
C VAL A 63 5.85 -5.58 21.88
N GLY A 64 5.02 -5.67 22.93
CA GLY A 64 5.45 -5.83 24.33
C GLY A 64 5.21 -4.62 25.26
N ALA A 65 4.45 -3.63 24.81
CA ALA A 65 3.86 -2.59 25.67
C ALA A 65 2.56 -3.06 26.31
#